data_AF-A0AAD7X0R4-F1
#
_entry.id   AF-A0AAD7X0R4-F1
#
_cell.length_a   1.000
_cell.length_b   1.000
_cell.length_c   1.000
_cell.angle_alpha   90.00
_cell.angle_beta   90.00
_cell.angle_gamma   90.00
#
_symmetry.space_group_name_H-M   'P 1'
#
loop_
_entity.id
_entity.type
_entity.pdbx_description
1 polymer ?
#
loop_
_entity_poly.entity_id
_entity_poly.type
_entity_poly.pdbx_seq_one_letter_code
_entity_poly.pdbx_strand_id
1 'polypeptide(L)'
;MGVLQTRAQKFHNWTFHHQDPAWPQMCYLLRFTEVWLWVDEDRPLVIERVNLDRFLWTMPYKIKRTVSSGNPKPLDRLVELVETYEATTDLLKVAQPGHPQWMQ
;
A
#
# COMPACT_ATOMS: atom_id res chain seq x y z
N MET A 1 -21.47 5.72 1.38
CA MET A 1 -20.97 4.54 2.12
C MET A 1 -19.53 4.81 2.50
N GLY A 2 -19.21 4.94 3.79
CA GLY A 2 -17.84 5.18 4.24
C GLY A 2 -17.00 3.91 4.05
N VAL A 3 -15.87 4.03 3.34
CA VAL A 3 -14.92 2.92 3.20
C VAL A 3 -14.41 2.58 4.60
N LEU A 4 -14.73 1.38 5.10
CA LEU A 4 -14.23 0.91 6.39
C LEU A 4 -12.70 0.85 6.31
N GLN A 5 -12.03 1.72 7.07
CA GLN A 5 -10.56 1.72 7.10
C GLN A 5 -10.04 0.43 7.73
N THR A 6 -9.04 -0.17 7.08
CA THR A 6 -8.33 -1.31 7.65
C THR A 6 -7.51 -0.88 8.87
N ARG A 7 -7.09 -1.83 9.71
CA ARG A 7 -6.27 -1.52 10.90
C ARG A 7 -4.92 -0.90 10.53
N ALA A 8 -4.29 -1.38 9.47
CA ALA A 8 -3.09 -0.79 8.88
C ALA A 8 -3.30 0.68 8.47
N GLN A 9 -4.45 0.98 7.86
CA GLN A 9 -4.80 2.37 7.49
C GLN A 9 -5.00 3.25 8.72
N LYS A 10 -5.66 2.76 9.76
CA LYS A 10 -5.82 3.50 11.02
C LYS A 10 -4.47 3.80 11.67
N PHE A 11 -3.53 2.85 11.62
CA PHE A 11 -2.17 3.06 12.12
C PHE A 11 -1.41 4.11 11.31
N HIS A 12 -1.41 4.00 9.97
CA HIS A 12 -0.70 4.95 9.11
C HIS A 12 -1.30 6.35 9.04
N ASN A 13 -2.62 6.47 9.23
CA ASN A 13 -3.33 7.76 9.27
C ASN A 13 -3.44 8.33 10.69
N TRP A 14 -2.90 7.63 11.70
CA TRP A 14 -2.97 8.13 13.06
C TRP A 14 -2.18 9.42 13.21
N THR A 15 -2.74 10.37 13.95
CA THR A 15 -2.13 11.67 14.23
C THR A 15 -2.26 11.96 15.72
N PHE A 16 -1.27 12.64 16.30
CA PHE A 16 -1.30 13.02 17.71
C PHE A 16 -2.37 14.08 17.97
N HIS A 17 -3.20 13.86 18.99
CA HIS A 17 -4.24 14.80 19.40
C HIS A 17 -3.78 15.57 20.64
N HIS A 18 -3.47 16.86 20.46
CA HIS A 18 -2.95 17.72 21.53
C HIS A 18 -3.93 17.95 22.70
N GLN A 19 -5.22 17.70 22.49
CA GLN A 19 -6.26 17.89 23.50
C GLN A 19 -6.45 16.67 24.40
N ASP A 20 -5.92 15.51 24.00
CA ASP A 20 -6.09 14.24 24.70
C ASP A 20 -4.82 13.87 25.50
N PRO A 21 -4.92 13.14 26.62
CA PRO A 21 -3.73 12.68 27.34
C PRO A 21 -2.89 11.70 26.49
N ALA A 22 -1.56 11.81 26.58
CA ALA A 22 -0.63 11.04 25.75
C ALA A 22 -0.68 9.52 26.01
N TRP A 23 -0.84 9.09 27.27
CA TRP A 23 -0.82 7.67 27.63
C TRP A 23 -1.99 6.87 27.02
N PRO A 24 -3.27 7.31 27.14
CA PRO A 24 -4.38 6.71 26.41
C PRO A 24 -4.13 6.62 24.91
N GLN A 25 -3.65 7.69 24.28
CA GLN A 25 -3.35 7.70 22.84
C GLN A 25 -2.33 6.63 22.46
N MET A 26 -1.28 6.45 23.27
CA MET A 26 -0.29 5.38 23.09
C MET A 26 -0.90 3.99 23.28
N CYS A 27 -1.72 3.78 24.31
CA CYS A 27 -2.41 2.50 24.53
C CYS A 27 -3.34 2.14 23.35
N TYR A 28 -4.02 3.13 22.77
CA TYR A 28 -4.83 2.92 21.57
C TYR A 28 -3.99 2.50 20.37
N LEU A 29 -2.85 3.16 20.14
CA LEU A 29 -1.90 2.80 19.09
C LEU A 29 -1.39 1.36 19.25
N LEU A 30 -0.92 0.99 20.45
CA LEU A 30 -0.43 -0.36 20.74
C LEU A 30 -1.47 -1.42 20.39
N ARG A 31 -2.72 -1.23 20.84
CA ARG A 31 -3.80 -2.17 20.54
C ARG A 31 -4.08 -2.28 19.04
N PHE A 32 -4.03 -1.19 18.28
CA PHE A 32 -4.19 -1.26 16.83
C PHE A 32 -3.08 -2.07 16.16
N THR A 33 -1.84 -1.86 16.61
CA THR A 33 -0.67 -2.53 16.06
C THR A 33 -0.65 -4.02 16.38
N GLU A 34 -0.89 -4.41 17.64
CA GLU A 34 -0.98 -5.81 18.06
C GLU A 34 -2.00 -6.59 17.24
N VAL A 35 -3.15 -5.98 17.02
CA VAL A 35 -4.29 -6.59 16.35
C VAL A 35 -4.17 -6.54 14.81
N TRP A 36 -3.31 -5.66 14.27
CA TRP A 36 -2.94 -5.63 12.85
C TRP A 36 -1.86 -6.66 12.52
N LEU A 37 -0.81 -6.72 13.35
CA LEU A 37 0.35 -7.56 13.13
C LEU A 37 0.16 -8.99 13.61
N TRP A 38 -0.89 -9.26 14.41
CA TRP A 38 -1.16 -10.55 15.05
C TRP A 38 0.08 -11.02 15.81
N VAL A 39 0.16 -10.69 17.10
CA VAL A 39 1.35 -10.88 17.96
C VAL A 39 1.87 -12.33 18.03
N ASP A 40 1.11 -13.30 17.52
CA ASP A 40 1.46 -14.73 17.43
C ASP A 40 2.12 -15.13 16.08
N GLU A 41 2.36 -14.19 15.16
CA GLU A 41 3.09 -14.45 13.90
C GLU A 41 4.62 -14.38 14.13
N ASP A 42 5.37 -15.21 13.39
CA ASP A 42 6.84 -15.20 13.42
C ASP A 42 7.41 -13.83 13.03
N ARG A 43 8.54 -13.45 13.64
CA ARG A 43 9.22 -12.17 13.38
C ARG A 43 9.38 -11.81 11.89
N PRO A 44 9.76 -12.73 10.98
CA PRO A 44 9.86 -12.43 9.55
C PRO A 44 8.51 -12.03 8.92
N LEU A 45 7.41 -12.65 9.32
CA LEU A 45 6.07 -12.35 8.80
C LEU A 45 5.60 -10.95 9.22
N VAL A 46 5.91 -10.56 10.46
CA VAL A 46 5.64 -9.21 10.95
C VAL A 46 6.43 -8.17 10.14
N ILE A 47 7.71 -8.42 9.89
CA ILE A 47 8.57 -7.54 9.06
C ILE A 47 8.02 -7.45 7.65
N GLU A 48 7.68 -8.58 7.02
CA GLU A 48 7.13 -8.63 5.67
C GLU A 48 5.83 -7.82 5.58
N ARG A 49 4.90 -8.00 6.53
CA ARG A 49 3.62 -7.31 6.56
C ARG A 49 3.78 -5.79 6.68
N VAL A 50 4.64 -5.31 7.57
CA VAL A 50 4.92 -3.87 7.73
C VAL A 50 5.46 -3.27 6.42
N ASN A 51 6.36 -3.99 5.74
CA ASN A 51 6.94 -3.52 4.48
C ASN A 51 5.94 -3.56 3.32
N LEU A 52 5.16 -4.65 3.20
CA LEU A 52 4.06 -4.80 2.25
C LEU A 52 3.07 -3.63 2.35
N ASP A 53 2.56 -3.37 3.56
CA ASP A 53 1.58 -2.31 3.79
C ASP A 53 2.16 -0.93 3.50
N ARG A 54 3.42 -0.67 3.90
CA ARG A 54 4.11 0.59 3.58
C ARG A 54 4.29 0.77 2.07
N PHE A 55 4.71 -0.27 1.36
CA PHE A 55 4.95 -0.24 -0.08
C PHE A 55 3.63 0.02 -0.84
N LEU A 56 2.55 -0.67 -0.49
CA LEU A 56 1.20 -0.43 -1.03
C LEU A 56 0.67 0.98 -0.71
N TRP A 57 1.03 1.53 0.44
CA TRP A 57 0.60 2.87 0.84
C TRP A 57 1.24 3.96 -0.02
N THR A 58 2.52 3.83 -0.36
CA THR A 58 3.28 4.83 -1.12
C THR A 58 3.08 4.77 -2.64
N MET A 59 2.43 3.71 -3.16
CA MET A 59 2.21 3.58 -4.59
C MET A 59 1.28 4.65 -5.17
N PRO A 60 1.58 5.16 -6.38
CA PRO A 60 0.64 5.91 -7.19
C PRO A 60 -0.68 5.16 -7.37
N TYR A 61 -1.81 5.88 -7.32
CA TYR A 61 -3.15 5.30 -7.38
C TYR A 61 -3.36 4.33 -8.57
N LYS A 62 -2.79 4.63 -9.74
CA LYS A 62 -2.90 3.79 -10.93
C LYS A 62 -2.28 2.41 -10.74
N ILE A 63 -1.09 2.34 -10.15
CA ILE A 63 -0.40 1.08 -9.83
C ILE A 63 -1.17 0.34 -8.74
N LYS A 64 -1.54 1.07 -7.68
CA LYS A 64 -2.26 0.52 -6.53
C LYS A 64 -3.57 -0.14 -6.93
N ARG A 65 -4.35 0.44 -7.86
CA ARG A 65 -5.62 -0.14 -8.34
C ARG A 65 -5.42 -1.49 -9.04
N THR A 66 -4.41 -1.59 -9.89
CA THR A 66 -4.08 -2.82 -10.62
C THR A 66 -3.61 -3.90 -9.66
N VAL A 67 -2.67 -3.55 -8.78
CA VAL A 67 -2.02 -4.45 -7.84
C VAL A 67 -2.99 -4.95 -6.74
N SER A 68 -3.83 -4.07 -6.19
CA SER A 68 -4.80 -4.45 -5.14
C SER A 68 -5.85 -5.44 -5.63
N SER A 69 -6.14 -5.47 -6.93
CA SER A 69 -7.08 -6.43 -7.52
C SER A 69 -6.53 -7.85 -7.53
N GLY A 70 -5.20 -8.02 -7.46
CA GLY A 70 -4.52 -9.31 -7.46
C GLY A 70 -4.31 -9.94 -6.07
N ASN A 71 -4.74 -9.29 -4.99
CA ASN A 71 -4.49 -9.70 -3.60
C ASN A 71 -3.02 -10.13 -3.35
N PRO A 72 -2.07 -9.19 -3.41
CA PRO A 72 -0.65 -9.47 -3.49
C PRO A 72 -0.10 -9.93 -2.14
N LYS A 73 -0.15 -11.23 -1.92
CA LYS A 73 0.56 -11.92 -0.84
C LYS A 73 1.16 -13.18 -1.45
N PRO A 74 2.44 -13.50 -1.21
CA PRO A 74 3.47 -12.83 -0.38
C PRO A 74 4.19 -11.66 -1.10
N LEU A 75 5.19 -11.05 -0.46
CA LEU A 75 6.00 -9.91 -0.95
C LEU A 75 6.50 -10.08 -2.40
N ASP A 76 6.98 -11.27 -2.75
CA ASP A 76 7.48 -11.56 -4.09
C ASP A 76 6.39 -11.35 -5.16
N ARG A 77 5.14 -11.73 -4.85
CA ARG A 77 4.00 -11.49 -5.75
C ARG A 77 3.66 -10.01 -5.87
N LEU A 78 3.86 -9.22 -4.82
CA LEU A 78 3.66 -7.78 -4.89
C LEU A 78 4.66 -7.13 -5.84
N VAL A 79 5.95 -7.47 -5.71
CA VAL A 79 7.02 -6.94 -6.55
C VAL A 79 6.80 -7.32 -8.00
N GLU A 80 6.53 -8.59 -8.29
CA GLU A 80 6.28 -9.09 -9.65
C GLU A 80 5.10 -8.37 -10.33
N LEU A 81 4.01 -8.13 -9.61
CA LEU A 81 2.84 -7.41 -10.14
C LEU A 81 3.16 -5.95 -10.47
N VAL A 82 3.99 -5.28 -9.66
CA VAL A 82 4.43 -3.91 -9.92
C VAL A 82 5.36 -3.85 -11.13
N GLU A 83 6.37 -4.72 -11.18
CA GLU A 83 7.31 -4.80 -12.30
C GLU A 83 6.59 -5.12 -13.62
N THR A 84 5.61 -6.03 -13.59
CA THR A 84 4.78 -6.36 -14.77
C THR A 84 3.96 -5.16 -15.23
N TYR A 85 3.39 -4.39 -14.29
CA TYR A 85 2.64 -3.17 -14.63
C TYR A 85 3.54 -2.12 -15.28
N GLU A 86 4.74 -1.90 -14.74
CA GLU A 86 5.71 -0.95 -15.29
C GLU A 86 6.16 -1.37 -16.69
N ALA A 87 6.56 -2.63 -16.88
CA ALA A 87 6.95 -3.18 -18.18
C ALA A 87 5.82 -3.04 -19.22
N THR A 88 4.58 -3.37 -18.85
CA THR A 88 3.42 -3.23 -19.75
C THR A 88 3.16 -1.78 -20.11
N THR A 89 3.26 -0.87 -19.14
CA THR A 89 3.06 0.57 -19.35
C THR A 89 4.12 1.14 -20.28
N ASP A 90 5.37 0.70 -20.15
CA ASP A 90 6.46 1.15 -21.02
C ASP A 90 6.34 0.60 -22.44
N LEU A 91 5.93 -0.66 -22.61
CA LEU A 91 5.60 -1.21 -23.93
C LEU A 91 4.48 -0.40 -24.61
N LEU A 92 3.43 -0.03 -23.87
CA LEU A 92 2.32 0.78 -24.40
C LEU A 92 2.76 2.20 -24.79
N LYS A 93 3.72 2.81 -24.06
CA LYS A 93 4.30 4.12 -24.44
C LYS A 93 5.11 4.01 -25.73
N VAL A 94 5.91 2.95 -25.88
CA VAL A 94 6.72 2.70 -27.08
C VAL A 94 5.83 2.40 -28.30
N ALA A 95 4.69 1.73 -28.08
CA ALA A 95 3.73 1.39 -29.12
C ALA A 95 2.80 2.56 -29.54
N GLN A 96 2.99 3.79 -29.04
CA GLN A 96 2.39 4.99 -29.61
C GLN A 96 3.41 5.69 -30.53
N PRO A 97 3.41 5.42 -31.85
CA PRO A 97 4.21 6.19 -32.78
C PRO A 97 3.60 7.58 -32.89
N GLY A 98 4.46 8.59 -32.92
CA GLY A 98 4.07 10.00 -32.98
C GLY A 98 2.97 10.27 -34.00
N HIS A 99 2.02 11.11 -33.59
CA HIS A 99 1.05 11.75 -34.47
C HIS A 99 1.79 12.32 -35.69
N PRO A 100 1.51 11.86 -36.92
CA PRO A 100 2.19 12.39 -38.09
C PRO A 100 1.88 13.89 -38.25
N GLN A 101 2.94 14.70 -38.26
CA GLN A 101 2.87 16.16 -38.35
C GLN A 101 2.53 16.68 -39.77
N TRP A 102 2.15 15.80 -40.72
CA TRP A 102 1.85 16.20 -42.10
C TRP A 102 0.36 16.51 -42.36
N MET A 103 -0.47 16.59 -41.32
CA MET A 103 -1.85 17.11 -41.41
C MET A 103 -1.99 18.48 -40.72
N GLN A 104 -1.21 19.47 -41.14
CA GLN A 104 -1.48 20.90 -40.94
C GLN A 104 -1.20 21.68 -42.22
#